data_AF-A0A966YS22-F1
#
_entry.id   AF-A0A966YS22-F1
#
_cell.length_a   1.000
_cell.length_b   1.000
_cell.length_c   1.000
_cell.angle_alpha   90.00
_cell.angle_beta   90.00
_cell.angle_gamma   90.00
#
_symmetry.space_group_name_H-M   'P 1'
#
loop_
_entity.id
_entity.type
_entity.pdbx_description
1 polymer ?
#
loop_
_entity_poly.entity_id
_entity_poly.type
_entity_poly.pdbx_seq_one_letter_code
_entity_poly.pdbx_strand_id
1 'polypeptide(L)' 'VALEIGVALWDMAAISIIVTEAGGRFSSIDGVDGPGHGSGLSTNTILHQHVLDALRVK' A
#
# COMPACT_ATOMS: atom_id res chain seq x y z
N VAL A 1 3.51 -6.88 6.42
CA VAL A 1 2.30 -6.52 5.65
C VAL A 1 1.44 -5.66 6.55
N ALA A 2 0.97 -4.52 6.07
CA ALA A 2 0.00 -3.65 6.74
C ALA A 2 -0.97 -3.09 5.70
N LEU A 3 -2.25 -2.94 6.06
CA LEU A 3 -3.33 -2.47 5.19
C LEU A 3 -4.24 -1.54 5.99
N GLU A 4 -4.66 -0.44 5.37
CA GLU A 4 -5.62 0.50 5.93
C GLU A 4 -6.57 1.05 4.84
N ILE A 5 -7.84 1.28 5.18
CA ILE A 5 -8.91 1.68 4.24
C ILE A 5 -9.63 2.93 4.78
N GLY A 6 -9.97 3.86 3.90
CA GLY A 6 -10.65 5.11 4.30
C GLY A 6 -9.69 6.15 4.88
N VAL A 7 -8.43 6.11 4.47
CA VAL A 7 -7.37 7.03 4.93
C VAL A 7 -7.17 8.22 4.01
N ALA A 8 -6.78 9.34 4.62
CA ALA A 8 -6.42 10.54 3.90
C ALA A 8 -4.95 10.54 3.47
N LEU A 9 -4.61 11.45 2.56
CA LEU A 9 -3.24 11.63 2.08
C LEU A 9 -2.25 11.87 3.23
N TRP A 10 -2.60 12.74 4.18
CA TRP A 10 -1.70 13.13 5.28
C TRP A 10 -1.41 12.00 6.27
N ASP A 11 -2.27 10.98 6.36
CA ASP A 11 -2.04 9.81 7.22
C ASP A 11 -0.94 8.90 6.64
N MET A 12 -0.83 8.86 5.31
CA MET A 12 0.02 7.90 4.59
C MET A 12 1.24 8.53 3.91
N ALA A 13 1.27 9.85 3.71
CA ALA A 13 2.32 10.53 2.94
C ALA A 13 3.74 10.27 3.46
N ALA A 14 3.94 10.33 4.78
CA ALA A 14 5.24 10.04 5.38
C ALA A 14 5.57 8.54 5.31
N ILE A 15 4.59 7.68 5.57
CA ILE A 15 4.74 6.23 5.60
C ILE A 15 5.13 5.70 4.21
N SER A 16 4.53 6.20 3.14
CA SER A 16 4.83 5.74 1.79
C SER A 16 6.30 5.95 1.42
N ILE A 17 6.91 7.06 1.86
CA ILE A 17 8.35 7.33 1.64
C ILE A 17 9.19 6.38 2.47
N ILE A 18 8.92 6.23 3.78
CA ILE A 18 9.67 5.33 4.66
C ILE A 18 9.67 3.89 4.11
N VAL A 19 8.49 3.39 3.71
CA VAL A 19 8.34 2.03 3.18
C VAL A 19 9.14 1.85 1.90
N THR A 20 9.09 2.82 0.98
CA THR A 20 9.76 2.72 -0.33
C THR A 20 11.28 2.82 -0.18
N GLU A 21 11.78 3.74 0.66
CA GLU A 21 13.22 3.88 0.96
C GLU A 21 13.78 2.68 1.74
N ALA A 22 12.95 1.96 2.50
CA ALA A 22 13.32 0.70 3.13
C ALA A 22 13.31 -0.50 2.15
N GLY A 23 13.05 -0.28 0.85
CA GLY A 23 12.98 -1.34 -0.17
C GLY A 23 11.65 -2.11 -0.18
N GLY A 24 10.62 -1.60 0.50
CA GLY A 24 9.26 -2.11 0.42
C GLY A 24 8.50 -1.57 -0.79
N ARG A 25 7.21 -1.90 -0.88
CA ARG A 25 6.28 -1.31 -1.85
C ARG A 25 5.04 -0.80 -1.13
N PHE A 26 4.58 0.39 -1.55
CA PHE A 26 3.40 1.05 -1.03
C PHE A 26 2.43 1.40 -2.19
N SER A 27 1.19 0.93 -2.12
CA SER A 27 0.14 1.24 -3.11
C SER A 27 -1.25 1.29 -2.47
N SER A 28 -2.26 1.69 -3.24
CA SER A 28 -3.67 1.43 -2.90
C SER A 28 -4.02 -0.06 -3.03
N ILE A 29 -5.22 -0.45 -2.58
CA ILE A 29 -5.76 -1.80 -2.80
C ILE A 29 -6.05 -2.11 -4.28
N ASP A 30 -6.19 -1.07 -5.11
CA ASP A 30 -6.33 -1.21 -6.57
C ASP A 30 -4.96 -1.39 -7.25
N GLY A 31 -3.86 -1.24 -6.50
CA GLY A 31 -2.48 -1.40 -6.96
C GLY A 31 -1.82 -0.12 -7.47
N VAL A 32 -2.48 1.04 -7.31
CA VAL A 32 -1.94 2.34 -7.73
C VAL A 32 -0.87 2.80 -6.74
N ASP A 33 0.35 3.05 -7.23
CA ASP A 33 1.48 3.43 -6.39
C ASP A 33 1.27 4.79 -5.69
N GLY A 34 1.85 4.88 -4.49
CA GLY A 34 1.85 6.10 -3.69
C GLY A 34 0.62 6.26 -2.78
N PRO A 35 0.62 7.33 -1.95
CA PRO A 35 -0.47 7.64 -1.04
C PRO A 35 -1.58 8.45 -1.73
N GLY A 36 -2.72 8.61 -1.05
CA GLY A 36 -3.80 9.52 -1.49
C GLY A 36 -4.93 8.86 -2.29
N HIS A 37 -4.97 7.53 -2.34
CA HIS A 37 -5.96 6.76 -3.11
C HIS A 37 -7.05 6.12 -2.23
N GLY A 38 -7.33 6.71 -1.06
CA GLY A 38 -8.34 6.23 -0.11
C GLY A 38 -8.00 4.91 0.61
N SER A 39 -6.84 4.32 0.33
CA SER A 39 -6.31 3.13 0.99
C SER A 39 -4.78 3.13 0.96
N GLY A 40 -4.16 2.34 1.83
CA GLY A 40 -2.71 2.13 1.86
C GLY A 40 -2.36 0.69 2.18
N LEU A 41 -1.64 0.03 1.29
CA LEU A 41 -1.08 -1.30 1.42
C LEU A 41 0.45 -1.20 1.44
N SER A 42 1.06 -1.64 2.54
CA SER A 42 2.51 -1.74 2.70
C SER A 42 2.95 -3.19 2.82
N THR A 43 3.89 -3.60 1.98
CA THR A 43 4.51 -4.93 2.03
C THR A 43 5.98 -4.86 1.64
N ASN A 44 6.70 -5.98 1.77
CA ASN A 44 7.91 -6.18 0.96
C ASN A 44 7.53 -6.36 -0.52
N THR A 45 8.49 -6.21 -1.43
CA THR A 45 8.22 -6.33 -2.88
C THR A 45 7.72 -7.73 -3.28
N ILE A 46 8.23 -8.78 -2.63
CA ILE A 46 7.93 -10.19 -2.95
C ILE A 46 6.43 -10.53 -2.73
N LEU A 47 5.84 -10.02 -1.66
CA LEU A 47 4.45 -10.36 -1.29
C LEU A 47 3.42 -9.41 -1.87
N HIS A 48 3.81 -8.27 -2.42
CA HIS A 48 2.87 -7.20 -2.72
C HIS A 48 1.78 -7.64 -3.71
N GLN A 49 2.18 -8.26 -4.82
CA GLN A 49 1.24 -8.74 -5.84
C GLN A 49 0.33 -9.86 -5.29
N HIS A 50 0.90 -10.78 -4.51
CA HIS A 50 0.13 -11.85 -3.87
C HIS A 50 -0.97 -11.30 -2.96
N VAL A 51 -0.70 -10.23 -2.20
CA VAL A 51 -1.72 -9.60 -1.34
C VAL A 51 -2.77 -8.89 -2.18
N LEU A 52 -2.39 -8.15 -3.23
CA LEU A 52 -3.36 -7.51 -4.13
C LEU A 52 -4.30 -8.54 -4.77
N ASP A 53 -3.76 -9.66 -5.24
CA ASP A 53 -4.57 -10.71 -5.86
C ASP A 53 -5.50 -11.39 -4.85
N ALA A 54 -5.06 -11.59 -3.61
CA ALA A 54 -5.91 -12.12 -2.54
C ALA A 54 -7.08 -11.18 -2.18
N LEU A 55 -6.88 -9.86 -2.25
CA LEU A 55 -7.93 -8.87 -1.99
C LEU A 55 -8.94 -8.73 -3.14
N ARG A 56 -8.58 -9.16 -4.36
CA ARG A 56 -9.44 -9.11 -5.55
C ARG A 56 -10.43 -10.28 -5.63
N VAL A 57 -10.31 -11.27 -4.75
CA VAL A 57 -11.22 -12.42 -4.73
C VAL A 57 -12.58 -11.97 -4.20
N LYS A 58 -13.59 -12.04 -5.08
CA LYS A 58 -15.01 -11.89 -4.76
C LYS A 58 -15.52 -13.05 -3.91
#